data_AF-A0A7D9DQV7-F1
#
_entry.id   AF-A0A7D9DQV7-F1
#
_cell.length_a   1.000
_cell.length_b   1.000
_cell.length_c   1.000
_cell.angle_alpha   90.00
_cell.angle_beta   90.00
_cell.angle_gamma   90.00
#
_symmetry.space_group_name_H-M   'P 1'
#
loop_
_entity.id
_entity.type
_entity.pdbx_description
1 polymer ?
#
loop_
_entity_poly.entity_id
_entity_poly.type
_entity_poly.pdbx_seq_one_letter_code
_entity_poly.pdbx_strand_id
1 'polypeptide(L)'
;MESSCNKLSDIDLTIYEVAAVLRNLDPNKACGPDGILSRILSKVADEIAPSLCILFNMSLSIGVVPAKWKFANITPVFKKDDPTITSNYRPISLLCVISKVLERCVFNHSYHHLCPSFYQFQHGFLKGKLTITQLLEVYHDILDSVASGNEVDVIYLDLSKAFDKVPHNLLLLKLKHHGINGSLLSWFGSYLTDRYQRVALDGSFSDWLPVTSGVPQDLERSDCELVVVQIKNLNSKPVTLYTFYRSPNSTPNSLNELNDSLQSNIEEDCVVVVGDFNLPELRWSEDQSTPISCTGQTGEIFCELFYDNFLQQHIMGSTHSWGNKLDLLLSNHSEIIRDVRALSDEQFPSDHIPIEFFVKQTFKRAYHIHRGVYDFQTTPNLPSEISD
;
A
#
# COMPACT_ATOMS: atom_id res chain seq x y z
N MET A 1 18.56 26.83 -16.68
CA MET A 1 19.34 25.66 -17.14
C MET A 1 18.34 24.54 -17.34
N GLU A 2 17.93 24.29 -18.58
CA GLU A 2 17.05 23.17 -18.93
C GLU A 2 17.81 21.87 -18.64
N SER A 3 17.40 21.19 -17.58
CA SER A 3 17.80 19.80 -17.34
C SER A 3 17.41 19.00 -18.60
N SER A 4 18.35 18.23 -19.14
CA SER A 4 18.10 17.26 -20.20
C SER A 4 17.07 16.26 -19.69
N CYS A 5 15.79 16.57 -19.87
CA CYS A 5 14.68 15.71 -19.49
C CYS A 5 14.87 14.42 -20.28
N ASN A 6 15.22 13.34 -19.56
CA ASN A 6 15.24 12.00 -20.13
C ASN A 6 13.88 11.79 -20.82
N LYS A 7 13.86 11.24 -22.03
CA LYS A 7 12.62 11.10 -22.81
C LYS A 7 12.28 9.63 -22.91
N LEU A 8 11.03 9.28 -22.63
CA LEU A 8 10.49 7.95 -22.84
C LEU A 8 9.47 8.03 -23.98
N SER A 9 9.87 7.63 -25.18
CA SER A 9 9.04 7.70 -26.40
C SER A 9 8.29 6.41 -26.72
N ASP A 10 8.85 5.28 -26.29
CA ASP A 10 8.47 3.93 -26.70
C ASP A 10 8.87 2.94 -25.60
N ILE A 11 8.18 1.80 -25.59
CA ILE A 11 8.39 0.69 -24.66
C ILE A 11 8.42 -0.59 -25.48
N ASP A 12 9.51 -1.33 -25.39
CA ASP A 12 9.64 -2.67 -25.94
C ASP A 12 9.60 -3.69 -24.81
N LEU A 13 8.52 -4.46 -24.74
CA LEU A 13 8.34 -5.49 -23.74
C LEU A 13 9.05 -6.78 -24.16
N THR A 14 9.59 -7.47 -23.16
CA THR A 14 10.13 -8.82 -23.30
C THR A 14 9.10 -9.87 -22.89
N ILE A 15 9.26 -11.09 -23.41
CA ILE A 15 8.43 -12.24 -23.02
C ILE A 15 8.52 -12.48 -21.51
N TYR A 16 9.71 -12.31 -20.93
CA TYR A 16 9.95 -12.49 -19.50
C TYR A 16 9.15 -11.51 -18.64
N GLU A 17 9.14 -10.22 -19.00
CA GLU A 17 8.35 -9.21 -18.27
C GLU A 17 6.86 -9.52 -18.31
N VAL A 18 6.35 -9.90 -19.49
CA VAL A 18 4.93 -10.27 -19.65
C VAL A 18 4.60 -11.51 -18.82
N ALA A 19 5.45 -12.55 -18.87
CA ALA A 19 5.27 -13.76 -18.07
C ALA A 19 5.32 -13.47 -16.56
N ALA A 20 6.23 -12.60 -16.12
CA ALA A 20 6.35 -12.21 -14.72
C ALA A 20 5.07 -11.52 -14.20
N VAL A 21 4.48 -10.62 -15.00
CA VAL A 21 3.20 -9.98 -14.65
C VAL A 21 2.07 -11.01 -14.62
N LEU A 22 2.01 -11.93 -15.58
CA LEU A 22 0.98 -12.98 -15.66
C LEU A 22 1.03 -13.93 -14.45
N ARG A 23 2.23 -14.38 -14.04
CA ARG A 23 2.40 -15.29 -12.90
C ARG A 23 1.94 -14.66 -11.58
N ASN A 24 2.13 -13.35 -11.43
CA ASN A 24 1.77 -12.59 -10.23
C ASN A 24 0.33 -12.06 -10.23
N LEU A 25 -0.53 -12.51 -11.17
CA LEU A 25 -1.94 -12.17 -11.14
C LEU A 25 -2.64 -12.83 -9.93
N ASP A 26 -3.39 -12.03 -9.18
CA ASP A 26 -4.25 -12.54 -8.10
C ASP A 26 -5.34 -13.49 -8.68
N PRO A 27 -5.34 -14.78 -8.30
CA PRO A 27 -6.24 -15.80 -8.85
C PRO A 27 -7.70 -15.64 -8.39
N ASN A 28 -7.97 -14.76 -7.42
CA ASN A 28 -9.29 -14.53 -6.84
C ASN A 28 -9.96 -13.25 -7.34
N LYS A 29 -9.25 -12.42 -8.13
CA LYS A 29 -9.86 -11.23 -8.74
C LYS A 29 -10.95 -11.60 -9.73
N ALA A 30 -12.01 -10.79 -9.71
CA ALA A 30 -13.13 -10.89 -10.66
C ALA A 30 -12.66 -10.62 -12.09
N CYS A 31 -13.28 -11.30 -13.06
CA CYS A 31 -13.02 -11.10 -14.47
C CYS A 31 -13.68 -9.83 -15.02
N GLY A 32 -13.14 -9.35 -16.14
CA GLY A 32 -13.73 -8.25 -16.90
C GLY A 32 -14.89 -8.70 -17.79
N PRO A 33 -15.31 -7.86 -18.76
CA PRO A 33 -16.39 -8.16 -19.69
C PRO A 33 -16.16 -9.39 -20.59
N ASP A 34 -14.92 -9.86 -20.70
CA ASP A 34 -14.50 -11.01 -21.49
C ASP A 34 -14.67 -12.36 -20.77
N GLY A 35 -14.96 -12.34 -19.47
CA GLY A 35 -15.16 -13.55 -18.67
C GLY A 35 -13.88 -14.36 -18.38
N ILE A 36 -12.71 -13.87 -18.78
CA ILE A 36 -11.43 -14.57 -18.59
C ILE A 36 -10.96 -14.39 -17.14
N LEU A 37 -10.80 -15.49 -16.42
CA LEU A 37 -10.34 -15.49 -15.04
C LEU A 37 -8.82 -15.35 -14.95
N SER A 38 -8.34 -14.50 -14.04
CA SER A 38 -6.91 -14.31 -13.74
C SER A 38 -6.20 -15.62 -13.42
N ARG A 39 -6.88 -16.54 -12.71
CA ARG A 39 -6.36 -17.87 -12.34
C ARG A 39 -5.97 -18.74 -13.53
N ILE A 40 -6.67 -18.59 -14.66
CA ILE A 40 -6.34 -19.35 -15.87
C ILE A 40 -5.06 -18.79 -16.45
N LEU A 41 -5.00 -17.46 -16.59
CA LEU A 41 -3.86 -16.75 -17.16
C LEU A 41 -2.58 -16.92 -16.34
N SER A 42 -2.66 -16.95 -15.01
CA SER A 42 -1.49 -17.19 -14.16
C SER A 42 -0.93 -18.61 -14.30
N LYS A 43 -1.80 -19.60 -14.51
CA LYS A 43 -1.39 -21.01 -14.71
C LYS A 43 -0.78 -21.30 -16.08
N VAL A 44 -1.17 -20.56 -17.12
CA VAL A 44 -0.67 -20.73 -18.50
C VAL A 44 0.24 -19.57 -18.93
N ALA A 45 0.84 -18.90 -17.94
CA ALA A 45 1.57 -17.66 -18.12
C ALA A 45 2.72 -17.81 -19.12
N ASP A 46 3.51 -18.87 -18.99
CA ASP A 46 4.70 -19.09 -19.81
C ASP A 46 4.35 -19.45 -21.26
N GLU A 47 3.23 -20.14 -21.48
CA GLU A 47 2.76 -20.51 -22.81
C GLU A 47 2.11 -19.34 -23.57
N ILE A 48 1.37 -18.48 -22.87
CA ILE A 48 0.64 -17.37 -23.50
C ILE A 48 1.47 -16.09 -23.63
N ALA A 49 2.49 -15.91 -22.77
CA ALA A 49 3.33 -14.71 -22.76
C ALA A 49 3.97 -14.37 -24.12
N PRO A 50 4.49 -15.31 -24.93
CA PRO A 50 5.05 -14.99 -26.25
C PRO A 50 4.04 -14.33 -27.19
N SER A 51 2.81 -14.85 -27.23
CA SER A 51 1.75 -14.32 -28.09
C SER A 51 1.28 -12.95 -27.62
N LEU A 52 1.13 -12.77 -26.31
CA LEU A 52 0.74 -11.48 -25.73
C LEU A 52 1.84 -10.43 -25.88
N CYS A 53 3.11 -10.81 -25.75
CA CYS A 53 4.25 -9.91 -25.95
C CYS A 53 4.25 -9.29 -27.36
N ILE A 54 4.00 -10.10 -28.39
CA ILE A 54 3.88 -9.62 -29.78
C ILE A 54 2.72 -8.63 -29.90
N LEU A 55 1.55 -8.99 -29.35
CA LEU A 55 0.36 -8.14 -29.39
C LEU A 55 0.56 -6.81 -28.65
N PHE A 56 1.21 -6.85 -27.49
CA PHE A 56 1.50 -5.69 -26.66
C PHE A 56 2.48 -4.74 -27.35
N ASN A 57 3.59 -5.26 -27.88
CA ASN A 57 4.56 -4.43 -28.61
C ASN A 57 3.95 -3.84 -29.89
N MET A 58 3.05 -4.55 -30.55
CA MET A 58 2.29 -4.00 -31.68
C MET A 58 1.37 -2.85 -31.23
N SER A 59 0.66 -3.00 -30.11
CA SER A 59 -0.19 -1.95 -29.53
C SER A 59 0.64 -0.70 -29.15
N LEU A 60 1.79 -0.90 -28.50
CA LEU A 60 2.67 0.17 -28.04
C LEU A 60 3.37 0.90 -29.19
N SER A 61 3.85 0.17 -30.20
CA SER A 61 4.49 0.77 -31.38
C SER A 61 3.53 1.61 -32.22
N ILE A 62 2.29 1.14 -32.43
CA ILE A 62 1.24 1.89 -33.14
C ILE A 62 0.67 3.01 -32.26
N GLY A 63 0.81 2.91 -30.93
CA GLY A 63 0.27 3.88 -29.98
C GLY A 63 -1.24 3.78 -29.79
N VAL A 64 -1.82 2.57 -29.94
CA VAL A 64 -3.27 2.36 -29.92
C VAL A 64 -3.63 1.18 -29.01
N VAL A 65 -4.57 1.41 -28.10
CA VAL A 65 -5.15 0.36 -27.25
C VAL A 65 -6.25 -0.38 -28.04
N PRO A 66 -6.25 -1.72 -28.08
CA PRO A 66 -7.31 -2.52 -28.70
C PRO A 66 -8.71 -2.11 -28.21
N ALA A 67 -9.63 -1.89 -29.15
CA ALA A 67 -10.98 -1.39 -28.83
C ALA A 67 -11.72 -2.26 -27.81
N LYS A 68 -11.56 -3.59 -27.85
CA LYS A 68 -12.19 -4.51 -26.90
C LYS A 68 -11.72 -4.31 -25.45
N TRP A 69 -10.53 -3.78 -25.23
CA TRP A 69 -9.97 -3.52 -23.90
C TRP A 69 -10.45 -2.20 -23.30
N LYS A 70 -11.13 -1.37 -24.09
CA LYS A 70 -11.71 -0.09 -23.66
C LYS A 70 -13.07 -0.22 -22.98
N PHE A 71 -13.57 -1.44 -22.79
CA PHE A 71 -14.85 -1.75 -22.16
C PHE A 71 -14.64 -2.19 -20.69
N ALA A 72 -15.44 -1.66 -19.77
CA ALA A 72 -15.38 -1.98 -18.35
C ALA A 72 -16.76 -2.36 -17.78
N ASN A 73 -16.82 -3.37 -16.91
CA ASN A 73 -17.99 -3.56 -16.05
C ASN A 73 -17.77 -2.79 -14.75
N ILE A 74 -18.77 -2.04 -14.29
CA ILE A 74 -18.76 -1.32 -13.02
C ILE A 74 -19.49 -2.16 -11.98
N THR A 75 -18.77 -2.53 -10.93
CA THR A 75 -19.34 -3.17 -9.74
C THR A 75 -19.37 -2.13 -8.62
N PRO A 76 -20.57 -1.73 -8.14
CA PRO A 76 -20.66 -0.79 -7.03
C PRO A 76 -20.30 -1.50 -5.72
N VAL A 77 -19.30 -0.97 -5.00
CA VAL A 77 -18.89 -1.44 -3.68
C VAL A 77 -19.38 -0.45 -2.63
N PHE A 78 -20.18 -0.93 -1.68
CA PHE A 78 -20.72 -0.08 -0.63
C PHE A 78 -19.59 0.48 0.25
N LYS A 79 -19.58 1.79 0.48
CA LYS A 79 -18.54 2.48 1.26
C LYS A 79 -18.94 2.62 2.73
N LYS A 80 -20.09 3.26 3.02
CA LYS A 80 -20.66 3.51 4.36
C LYS A 80 -22.04 4.18 4.27
N ASP A 81 -22.71 4.35 5.41
CA ASP A 81 -23.97 5.10 5.59
C ASP A 81 -25.22 4.38 5.05
N ASP A 82 -26.09 5.07 4.30
CA ASP A 82 -27.35 4.50 3.80
C ASP A 82 -27.12 3.73 2.48
N PRO A 83 -27.42 2.42 2.40
CA PRO A 83 -27.26 1.59 1.20
C PRO A 83 -28.28 1.91 0.09
N THR A 84 -29.30 2.73 0.35
CA THR A 84 -30.25 3.16 -0.69
C THR A 84 -29.72 4.34 -1.52
N ILE A 85 -28.65 4.99 -1.06
CA ILE A 85 -28.06 6.16 -1.71
C ILE A 85 -26.89 5.76 -2.62
N THR A 86 -27.01 6.03 -3.91
CA THR A 86 -25.99 5.65 -4.92
C THR A 86 -24.63 6.32 -4.70
N SER A 87 -24.57 7.53 -4.14
CA SER A 87 -23.31 8.22 -3.83
C SER A 87 -22.48 7.56 -2.72
N ASN A 88 -23.09 6.64 -1.97
CA ASN A 88 -22.43 5.88 -0.91
C ASN A 88 -21.71 4.63 -1.44
N TYR A 89 -21.78 4.38 -2.75
CA TYR A 89 -21.06 3.31 -3.42
C TYR A 89 -19.85 3.84 -4.17
N ARG A 90 -18.77 3.07 -4.16
CA ARG A 90 -17.59 3.27 -5.01
C ARG A 90 -17.75 2.46 -6.29
N PRO A 91 -17.67 3.07 -7.48
CA PRO A 91 -17.72 2.33 -8.73
C PRO A 91 -16.37 1.69 -9.01
N ILE A 92 -16.25 0.36 -8.84
CA ILE A 92 -15.02 -0.37 -9.19
C ILE A 92 -15.08 -0.82 -10.64
N SER A 93 -14.05 -0.47 -11.42
CA SER A 93 -13.96 -0.82 -12.84
C SER A 93 -13.28 -2.17 -13.05
N LEU A 94 -14.05 -3.17 -13.45
CA LEU A 94 -13.57 -4.46 -13.89
C LEU A 94 -13.20 -4.40 -15.37
N LEU A 95 -11.90 -4.24 -15.64
CA LEU A 95 -11.31 -4.32 -16.98
C LEU A 95 -10.96 -5.75 -17.36
N CYS A 96 -10.84 -6.00 -18.67
CA CYS A 96 -10.24 -7.22 -19.22
C CYS A 96 -8.87 -7.49 -18.57
N VAL A 97 -8.64 -8.71 -18.10
CA VAL A 97 -7.40 -9.06 -17.37
C VAL A 97 -6.16 -8.86 -18.23
N ILE A 98 -6.24 -9.19 -19.53
CA ILE A 98 -5.14 -8.99 -20.47
C ILE A 98 -4.80 -7.50 -20.64
N SER A 99 -5.81 -6.61 -20.64
CA SER A 99 -5.58 -5.15 -20.62
C SER A 99 -4.79 -4.74 -19.37
N LYS A 100 -5.18 -5.26 -18.20
CA LYS A 100 -4.50 -4.98 -16.94
C LYS A 100 -3.04 -5.43 -16.94
N VAL A 101 -2.74 -6.57 -17.59
CA VAL A 101 -1.35 -7.04 -17.76
C VAL A 101 -0.54 -6.02 -18.56
N LEU A 102 -1.06 -5.54 -19.70
CA LEU A 102 -0.40 -4.49 -20.47
C LEU A 102 -0.23 -3.19 -19.67
N GLU A 103 -1.29 -2.76 -18.98
CA GLU A 103 -1.26 -1.56 -18.12
C GLU A 103 -0.16 -1.67 -17.06
N ARG A 104 -0.01 -2.83 -16.43
CA ARG A 104 1.04 -3.09 -15.45
C ARG A 104 2.44 -3.06 -16.08
N CYS A 105 2.62 -3.65 -17.26
CA CYS A 105 3.89 -3.56 -17.98
C CYS A 105 4.26 -2.11 -18.31
N VAL A 106 3.32 -1.32 -18.85
CA VAL A 106 3.51 0.10 -19.16
C VAL A 106 3.78 0.90 -17.89
N PHE A 107 3.07 0.60 -16.80
CA PHE A 107 3.28 1.22 -15.50
C PHE A 107 4.69 1.00 -14.99
N ASN A 108 5.23 -0.24 -15.04
CA ASN A 108 6.56 -0.54 -14.51
C ASN A 108 7.65 0.32 -15.19
N HIS A 109 7.55 0.51 -16.50
CA HIS A 109 8.47 1.35 -17.28
C HIS A 109 8.23 2.84 -17.01
N SER A 110 6.98 3.28 -17.05
CA SER A 110 6.60 4.68 -16.84
C SER A 110 6.90 5.16 -15.42
N TYR A 111 6.70 4.31 -14.42
CA TYR A 111 6.97 4.61 -13.02
C TYR A 111 8.47 4.85 -12.81
N HIS A 112 9.35 3.99 -13.34
CA HIS A 112 10.79 4.18 -13.22
C HIS A 112 11.25 5.51 -13.85
N HIS A 113 10.61 5.91 -14.96
CA HIS A 113 10.87 7.19 -15.63
C HIS A 113 10.36 8.41 -14.84
N LEU A 114 9.16 8.33 -14.27
CA LEU A 114 8.49 9.45 -13.60
C LEU A 114 8.87 9.61 -12.13
N CYS A 115 9.24 8.52 -11.45
CA CYS A 115 9.53 8.50 -10.01
C CYS A 115 10.53 9.57 -9.56
N PRO A 116 11.63 9.85 -10.30
CA PRO A 116 12.57 10.91 -9.92
C PRO A 116 11.98 12.33 -9.95
N SER A 117 10.85 12.54 -10.64
CA SER A 117 10.17 13.84 -10.74
C SER A 117 9.09 14.04 -9.67
N PHE A 118 8.79 13.02 -8.85
CA PHE A 118 7.76 13.13 -7.83
C PHE A 118 8.23 13.98 -6.65
N TYR A 119 7.26 14.60 -5.98
CA TYR A 119 7.53 15.45 -4.83
C TYR A 119 8.05 14.59 -3.66
N GLN A 120 9.10 15.06 -2.98
CA GLN A 120 9.82 14.28 -1.97
C GLN A 120 8.95 13.84 -0.78
N PHE A 121 7.92 14.61 -0.44
CA PHE A 121 6.96 14.30 0.64
C PHE A 121 5.64 13.69 0.11
N GLN A 122 5.64 13.15 -1.11
CA GLN A 122 4.52 12.36 -1.58
C GLN A 122 4.65 10.93 -1.04
N HIS A 123 3.64 10.46 -0.31
CA HIS A 123 3.61 9.09 0.20
C HIS A 123 2.59 8.21 -0.51
N GLY A 124 1.48 8.80 -0.97
CA GLY A 124 0.44 8.07 -1.68
C GLY A 124 0.96 7.46 -2.98
N PHE A 125 0.70 6.15 -3.16
CA PHE A 125 0.99 5.39 -4.37
C PHE A 125 2.48 5.31 -4.77
N LEU A 126 3.42 5.56 -3.83
CA LEU A 126 4.84 5.36 -4.07
C LEU A 126 5.34 4.07 -3.41
N LYS A 127 6.15 3.31 -4.15
CA LYS A 127 6.79 2.10 -3.60
C LYS A 127 7.68 2.48 -2.42
N GLY A 128 7.50 1.79 -1.29
CA GLY A 128 8.28 2.00 -0.06
C GLY A 128 7.86 3.20 0.78
N LYS A 129 6.77 3.90 0.43
CA LYS A 129 6.15 4.94 1.27
C LYS A 129 4.76 4.51 1.70
N LEU A 130 4.42 4.75 2.97
CA LEU A 130 3.16 4.37 3.58
C LEU A 130 2.49 5.57 4.24
N THR A 131 1.21 5.42 4.56
CA THR A 131 0.43 6.43 5.30
C THR A 131 1.04 6.74 6.66
N ILE A 132 1.59 5.74 7.34
CA ILE A 132 2.25 5.93 8.63
C ILE A 132 3.60 6.63 8.51
N THR A 133 4.36 6.42 7.42
CA THR A 133 5.62 7.16 7.25
C THR A 133 5.33 8.64 7.03
N GLN A 134 4.22 8.96 6.35
CA GLN A 134 3.73 10.34 6.24
C GLN A 134 3.31 10.89 7.60
N LEU A 135 2.60 10.08 8.40
CA LEU A 135 2.17 10.47 9.74
C LEU A 135 3.38 10.79 10.64
N LEU A 136 4.39 9.93 10.63
CA LEU A 136 5.60 10.11 11.45
C LEU A 136 6.39 11.36 11.06
N GLU A 137 6.57 11.60 9.76
CA GLU A 137 7.24 12.82 9.26
C GLU A 137 6.45 14.07 9.72
N VAL A 138 5.13 14.10 9.53
CA VAL A 138 4.28 15.23 9.98
C VAL A 138 4.32 15.41 11.49
N TYR A 139 4.24 14.33 12.28
CA TYR A 139 4.31 14.41 13.73
C TYR A 139 5.66 14.94 14.21
N HIS A 140 6.76 14.51 13.58
CA HIS A 140 8.08 15.01 13.92
C HIS A 140 8.18 16.52 13.67
N ASP A 141 7.75 17.00 12.51
CA ASP A 141 7.76 18.42 12.15
C ASP A 141 6.93 19.27 13.12
N ILE A 142 5.74 18.78 13.50
CA ILE A 142 4.87 19.45 14.49
C ILE A 142 5.58 19.51 15.84
N LEU A 143 6.14 18.39 16.32
CA LEU A 143 6.79 18.33 17.63
C LEU A 143 8.03 19.22 17.70
N ASP A 144 8.84 19.26 16.66
CA ASP A 144 10.05 20.08 16.59
C ASP A 144 9.72 21.58 16.56
N SER A 145 8.67 21.97 15.82
CA SER A 145 8.20 23.34 15.78
C SER A 145 7.65 23.79 17.15
N VAL A 146 6.83 22.95 17.79
CA VAL A 146 6.30 23.21 19.15
C VAL A 146 7.42 23.27 20.19
N ALA A 147 8.41 22.37 20.12
CA ALA A 147 9.56 22.38 21.02
C ALA A 147 10.41 23.66 20.88
N SER A 148 10.41 24.27 19.69
CA SER A 148 11.06 25.55 19.41
C SER A 148 10.23 26.76 19.88
N GLY A 149 9.05 26.53 20.44
CA GLY A 149 8.15 27.59 20.93
C GLY A 149 7.30 28.25 19.83
N ASN A 150 7.24 27.65 18.63
CA ASN A 150 6.42 28.15 17.54
C ASN A 150 4.98 27.61 17.64
N GLU A 151 4.04 28.37 17.09
CA GLU A 151 2.67 27.92 16.82
C GLU A 151 2.61 27.15 15.50
N VAL A 152 1.76 26.12 15.43
CA VAL A 152 1.62 25.26 14.24
C VAL A 152 0.16 25.15 13.85
N ASP A 153 -0.15 25.63 12.64
CA ASP A 153 -1.44 25.45 11.99
C ASP A 153 -1.36 24.38 10.90
N VAL A 154 -2.37 23.52 10.80
CA VAL A 154 -2.43 22.44 9.79
C VAL A 154 -3.66 22.63 8.89
N ILE A 155 -3.44 22.65 7.58
CA ILE A 155 -4.49 22.74 6.56
C ILE A 155 -4.66 21.39 5.88
N TYR A 156 -5.82 20.76 6.06
CA TYR A 156 -6.19 19.52 5.36
C TYR A 156 -6.94 19.84 4.07
N LEU A 157 -6.51 19.26 2.96
CA LEU A 157 -7.14 19.39 1.64
C LEU A 157 -7.59 18.02 1.14
N ASP A 158 -8.86 17.89 0.76
CA ASP A 158 -9.41 16.69 0.15
C ASP A 158 -10.01 16.99 -1.23
N LEU A 159 -9.67 16.17 -2.22
CA LEU A 159 -10.13 16.32 -3.59
C LEU A 159 -11.38 15.47 -3.84
N SER A 160 -12.51 16.14 -4.03
CA SER A 160 -13.78 15.47 -4.33
C SER A 160 -13.73 14.70 -5.66
N LYS A 161 -13.88 13.36 -5.58
CA LYS A 161 -13.88 12.45 -6.74
C LYS A 161 -12.62 12.59 -7.61
N ALA A 162 -11.46 12.56 -6.97
CA ALA A 162 -10.16 12.82 -7.62
C ALA A 162 -9.92 11.98 -8.90
N PHE A 163 -10.29 10.70 -8.91
CA PHE A 163 -10.12 9.83 -10.08
C PHE A 163 -11.16 10.06 -11.17
N ASP A 164 -12.42 10.35 -10.82
CA ASP A 164 -13.52 10.54 -11.79
C ASP A 164 -13.42 11.88 -12.54
N LYS A 165 -12.76 12.86 -11.94
CA LYS A 165 -12.69 14.25 -12.44
C LYS A 165 -11.39 14.60 -13.16
N VAL A 166 -10.51 13.62 -13.42
CA VAL A 166 -9.24 13.88 -14.12
C VAL A 166 -9.52 14.33 -15.56
N PRO A 167 -9.09 15.54 -15.98
CA PRO A 167 -9.23 15.98 -17.35
C PRO A 167 -8.15 15.36 -18.24
N HIS A 168 -8.55 14.57 -19.23
CA HIS A 168 -7.65 13.79 -20.08
C HIS A 168 -6.60 14.65 -20.80
N ASN A 169 -7.00 15.77 -21.39
CA ASN A 169 -6.08 16.66 -22.10
C ASN A 169 -4.98 17.21 -21.19
N LEU A 170 -5.32 17.60 -19.96
CA LEU A 170 -4.34 18.10 -19.00
C LEU A 170 -3.41 16.99 -18.52
N LEU A 171 -3.93 15.77 -18.33
CA LEU A 171 -3.11 14.61 -17.98
C LEU A 171 -2.07 14.33 -19.07
N LEU A 172 -2.48 14.29 -20.34
CA LEU A 172 -1.56 14.08 -21.47
C LEU A 172 -0.52 15.20 -21.58
N LEU A 173 -0.90 16.46 -21.36
CA LEU A 173 0.04 17.58 -21.32
C LEU A 173 1.08 17.42 -20.19
N LYS A 174 0.66 16.97 -19.01
CA LYS A 174 1.57 16.69 -17.88
C LYS A 174 2.52 15.55 -18.21
N LEU A 175 2.03 14.43 -18.75
CA LEU A 175 2.88 13.31 -19.17
C LEU A 175 3.94 13.77 -20.18
N LYS A 176 3.53 14.58 -21.16
CA LYS A 176 4.44 15.20 -22.14
C LYS A 176 5.51 16.07 -21.49
N HIS A 177 5.10 16.89 -20.51
CA HIS A 177 6.02 17.77 -19.77
C HIS A 177 7.05 16.96 -18.96
N HIS A 178 6.66 15.81 -18.41
CA HIS A 178 7.54 14.89 -17.69
C HIS A 178 8.34 13.93 -18.61
N GLY A 179 8.40 14.20 -19.91
CA GLY A 179 9.28 13.49 -20.84
C GLY A 179 8.66 12.30 -21.56
N ILE A 180 7.39 11.95 -21.31
CA ILE A 180 6.68 10.90 -22.06
C ILE A 180 6.22 11.44 -23.42
N ASN A 181 6.72 10.86 -24.51
CA ASN A 181 6.48 11.36 -25.87
C ASN A 181 6.17 10.20 -26.84
N GLY A 182 6.16 10.48 -28.14
CA GLY A 182 6.14 9.45 -29.18
C GLY A 182 4.88 8.58 -29.21
N SER A 183 5.07 7.31 -29.54
CA SER A 183 4.00 6.31 -29.60
C SER A 183 3.43 6.03 -28.22
N LEU A 184 4.24 6.11 -27.15
CA LEU A 184 3.79 5.93 -25.78
C LEU A 184 2.79 7.02 -25.35
N LEU A 185 3.06 8.28 -25.65
CA LEU A 185 2.10 9.37 -25.38
C LEU A 185 0.80 9.18 -26.17
N SER A 186 0.91 8.72 -27.42
CA SER A 186 -0.24 8.39 -28.26
C SER A 186 -1.05 7.22 -27.66
N TRP A 187 -0.36 6.23 -27.11
CA TRP A 187 -0.95 5.09 -26.41
C TRP A 187 -1.74 5.52 -25.18
N PHE A 188 -1.19 6.41 -24.33
CA PHE A 188 -1.94 7.01 -23.21
C PHE A 188 -3.17 7.78 -23.70
N GLY A 189 -3.05 8.51 -24.81
CA GLY A 189 -4.18 9.18 -25.45
C GLY A 189 -5.28 8.18 -25.85
N SER A 190 -4.89 7.10 -26.54
CA SER A 190 -5.79 6.02 -26.93
C SER A 190 -6.39 5.29 -25.74
N TYR A 191 -5.63 5.12 -24.65
CA TYR A 191 -6.11 4.48 -23.43
C TYR A 191 -7.26 5.25 -22.79
N LEU A 192 -7.24 6.58 -22.84
CA LEU A 192 -8.23 7.46 -22.22
C LEU A 192 -9.48 7.69 -23.11
N THR A 193 -9.35 7.58 -24.43
CA THR A 193 -10.43 7.87 -25.38
C THR A 193 -11.24 6.64 -25.79
N ASP A 194 -12.48 6.85 -26.21
CA ASP A 194 -13.42 5.82 -26.68
C ASP A 194 -13.63 4.67 -25.69
N ARG A 195 -13.60 4.98 -24.40
CA ARG A 195 -13.92 4.03 -23.33
C ARG A 195 -15.41 3.98 -23.06
N TYR A 196 -15.88 2.77 -22.76
CA TYR A 196 -17.27 2.50 -22.41
C TYR A 196 -17.34 1.74 -21.10
N GLN A 197 -18.36 2.03 -20.31
CA GLN A 197 -18.63 1.36 -19.05
C GLN A 197 -20.12 1.00 -18.93
N ARG A 198 -20.43 -0.05 -18.19
CA ARG A 198 -21.80 -0.42 -17.81
C ARG A 198 -21.83 -0.95 -16.39
N VAL A 199 -22.93 -0.77 -15.67
CA VAL A 199 -23.10 -1.36 -14.34
C VAL A 199 -23.46 -2.84 -14.47
N ALA A 200 -22.80 -3.69 -13.69
CA ALA A 200 -23.10 -5.11 -13.58
C ALA A 200 -23.48 -5.43 -12.12
N LEU A 201 -24.69 -5.94 -11.93
CA LEU A 201 -25.25 -6.29 -10.61
C LEU A 201 -26.02 -7.60 -10.72
N ASP A 202 -25.62 -8.62 -9.95
CA ASP A 202 -26.32 -9.91 -9.85
C ASP A 202 -26.71 -10.53 -11.20
N GLY A 203 -25.79 -10.49 -12.17
CA GLY A 203 -26.00 -11.03 -13.52
C GLY A 203 -26.81 -10.14 -14.46
N SER A 204 -27.32 -9.01 -13.97
CA SER A 204 -27.97 -7.97 -14.78
C SER A 204 -26.97 -6.89 -15.21
N PHE A 205 -27.19 -6.33 -16.39
CA PHE A 205 -26.31 -5.33 -16.98
C PHE A 205 -27.10 -4.09 -17.41
N SER A 206 -26.56 -2.91 -17.14
CA SER A 206 -27.05 -1.67 -17.76
C SER A 206 -26.59 -1.57 -19.21
N ASP A 207 -27.11 -0.55 -19.91
CA ASP A 207 -26.57 -0.13 -21.20
C ASP A 207 -25.13 0.38 -21.06
N TRP A 208 -24.41 0.32 -22.18
CA TRP A 208 -23.06 0.88 -22.31
C TRP A 208 -23.13 2.39 -22.41
N LEU A 209 -22.34 3.07 -21.59
CA LEU A 209 -22.20 4.53 -21.59
C LEU A 209 -20.75 4.93 -21.82
N PRO A 210 -20.49 6.00 -22.58
CA PRO A 210 -19.14 6.50 -22.80
C PRO A 210 -18.56 7.10 -21.50
N VAL A 211 -17.26 6.94 -21.31
CA VAL A 211 -16.49 7.56 -20.22
C VAL A 211 -15.88 8.86 -20.74
N THR A 212 -16.42 10.00 -20.32
CA THR A 212 -16.01 11.32 -20.83
C THR A 212 -14.98 12.03 -19.97
N SER A 213 -14.72 11.54 -18.74
CA SER A 213 -13.73 12.10 -17.83
C SER A 213 -13.23 11.05 -16.84
N GLY A 214 -12.08 11.32 -16.22
CA GLY A 214 -11.53 10.48 -15.18
C GLY A 214 -10.71 9.30 -15.69
N VAL A 215 -10.16 8.54 -14.77
CA VAL A 215 -9.39 7.32 -15.05
C VAL A 215 -10.07 6.12 -14.38
N PRO A 216 -9.95 4.91 -14.95
CA PRO A 216 -10.54 3.72 -14.34
C PRO A 216 -10.03 3.53 -12.90
N GLN A 217 -10.96 3.40 -11.95
CA GLN A 217 -10.62 3.10 -10.56
C GLN A 217 -10.56 1.58 -10.37
N ASP A 218 -9.37 1.07 -10.05
CA ASP A 218 -9.16 -0.33 -9.64
C ASP A 218 -8.84 -0.40 -8.14
N LEU A 219 -9.13 -1.55 -7.54
CA LEU A 219 -8.69 -1.88 -6.19
C LEU A 219 -7.34 -2.58 -6.30
N GLU A 220 -6.25 -1.81 -6.26
CA GLU A 220 -4.95 -2.37 -5.94
C GLU A 220 -4.91 -2.65 -4.44
N ARG A 221 -5.05 -3.93 -4.08
CA ARG A 221 -4.72 -4.40 -2.73
C ARG A 221 -3.21 -4.65 -2.71
N SER A 222 -2.52 -3.96 -1.80
CA SER A 222 -1.18 -4.41 -1.39
C SER A 222 -1.35 -5.70 -0.59
N ASP A 223 -0.49 -6.69 -0.84
CA ASP A 223 -0.51 -7.95 -0.10
C ASP A 223 -0.01 -7.77 1.35
N CYS A 224 0.74 -6.71 1.64
CA CYS A 224 1.10 -6.30 3.00
C CYS A 224 1.38 -4.79 3.11
N GLU A 225 1.40 -4.30 4.35
CA GLU A 225 1.91 -2.99 4.71
C GLU A 225 3.12 -3.19 5.64
N LEU A 226 4.28 -2.64 5.25
CA LEU A 226 5.54 -2.80 5.97
C LEU A 226 6.18 -1.45 6.28
N VAL A 227 6.28 -1.13 7.54
CA VAL A 227 6.79 0.14 8.08
C VAL A 227 8.07 -0.16 8.82
N VAL A 228 9.13 0.59 8.57
CA VAL A 228 10.41 0.41 9.27
C VAL A 228 10.86 1.76 9.82
N VAL A 229 11.05 1.82 11.14
CA VAL A 229 11.49 3.01 11.86
C VAL A 229 12.74 2.67 12.64
N GLN A 230 13.84 3.34 12.36
CA GLN A 230 15.09 3.15 13.11
C GLN A 230 15.25 4.27 14.15
N ILE A 231 15.20 3.88 15.43
CA ILE A 231 15.43 4.77 16.57
C ILE A 231 16.92 4.76 16.89
N LYS A 232 17.63 5.79 16.42
CA LYS A 232 19.07 6.00 16.70
C LYS A 232 19.27 6.80 17.98
N ASN A 233 20.29 6.42 18.75
CA ASN A 233 20.72 7.17 19.93
C ASN A 233 22.26 7.15 19.97
N LEU A 234 22.85 8.29 20.35
CA LEU A 234 24.30 8.48 20.34
C LEU A 234 25.09 7.49 21.23
N ASN A 235 24.45 6.88 22.23
CA ASN A 235 25.12 6.02 23.23
C ASN A 235 24.47 4.64 23.43
N SER A 236 23.51 4.24 22.59
CA SER A 236 22.92 2.89 22.64
C SER A 236 22.83 2.33 21.23
N LYS A 237 22.77 0.99 21.11
CA LYS A 237 22.46 0.35 19.84
C LYS A 237 21.16 0.92 19.26
N PRO A 238 21.10 1.16 17.93
CA PRO A 238 19.88 1.56 17.28
C PRO A 238 18.84 0.44 17.43
N VAL A 239 17.58 0.83 17.61
CA VAL A 239 16.47 -0.12 17.60
C VAL A 239 15.67 0.11 16.33
N THR A 240 15.58 -0.90 15.48
CA THR A 240 14.77 -0.86 14.26
C THR A 240 13.42 -1.52 14.54
N LEU A 241 12.38 -0.69 14.60
CA LEU A 241 11.00 -1.11 14.78
C LEU A 241 10.33 -1.33 13.42
N TYR A 242 9.90 -2.54 13.20
CA TYR A 242 9.11 -2.97 12.05
C TYR A 242 7.65 -3.04 12.47
N THR A 243 6.75 -2.43 11.70
CA THR A 243 5.31 -2.68 11.79
C THR A 243 4.86 -3.38 10.52
N PHE A 244 4.31 -4.58 10.65
CA PHE A 244 3.91 -5.43 9.55
C PHE A 244 2.43 -5.75 9.67
N TYR A 245 1.68 -5.46 8.60
CA TYR A 245 0.30 -5.89 8.44
C TYR A 245 0.20 -6.74 7.19
N ARG A 246 -0.41 -7.92 7.32
CA ARG A 246 -0.71 -8.83 6.22
C ARG A 246 -2.20 -9.13 6.22
N SER A 247 -2.86 -9.03 5.08
CA SER A 247 -4.30 -9.35 5.00
C SER A 247 -4.54 -10.88 5.05
N PRO A 248 -5.71 -11.36 5.51
CA PRO A 248 -5.99 -12.80 5.63
C PRO A 248 -5.85 -13.63 4.35
N ASN A 249 -5.96 -13.01 3.17
CA ASN A 249 -5.90 -13.68 1.87
C ASN A 249 -4.65 -13.31 1.06
N SER A 250 -3.65 -12.72 1.70
CA SER A 250 -2.40 -12.30 1.04
C SER A 250 -1.61 -13.50 0.51
N THR A 251 -0.81 -13.28 -0.54
CA THR A 251 0.11 -14.31 -1.04
C THR A 251 1.25 -14.56 -0.04
N PRO A 252 2.04 -15.64 -0.19
CA PRO A 252 3.25 -15.83 0.62
C PRO A 252 4.33 -14.78 0.35
N ASN A 253 4.24 -14.05 -0.78
CA ASN A 253 5.25 -13.08 -1.19
C ASN A 253 5.40 -11.92 -0.20
N SER A 254 4.34 -11.58 0.54
CA SER A 254 4.39 -10.59 1.62
C SER A 254 5.40 -10.93 2.72
N LEU A 255 5.59 -12.23 3.00
CA LEU A 255 6.57 -12.67 3.99
C LEU A 255 7.98 -12.62 3.44
N ASN A 256 8.17 -12.95 2.16
CA ASN A 256 9.47 -12.76 1.50
C ASN A 256 9.90 -11.29 1.51
N GLU A 257 8.97 -10.36 1.24
CA GLU A 257 9.24 -8.92 1.32
C GLU A 257 9.67 -8.46 2.72
N LEU A 258 9.05 -8.99 3.78
CA LEU A 258 9.49 -8.77 5.16
C LEU A 258 10.87 -9.37 5.40
N ASN A 259 11.12 -10.60 4.94
CA ASN A 259 12.40 -11.29 5.12
C ASN A 259 13.56 -10.53 4.44
N ASP A 260 13.39 -10.14 3.18
CA ASP A 260 14.37 -9.37 2.42
C ASP A 260 14.70 -8.04 3.13
N SER A 261 13.69 -7.39 3.71
CA SER A 261 13.89 -6.16 4.48
C SER A 261 14.63 -6.42 5.80
N LEU A 262 14.32 -7.50 6.52
CA LEU A 262 15.01 -7.85 7.76
C LEU A 262 16.49 -8.19 7.51
N GLN A 263 16.77 -8.94 6.45
CA GLN A 263 18.12 -9.32 6.01
C GLN A 263 18.95 -8.12 5.52
N SER A 264 18.32 -6.99 5.22
CA SER A 264 19.02 -5.74 4.86
C SER A 264 19.55 -4.96 6.07
N ASN A 265 19.16 -5.31 7.30
CA ASN A 265 19.70 -4.68 8.51
C ASN A 265 21.15 -5.12 8.76
N ILE A 266 21.89 -4.31 9.52
CA ILE A 266 23.24 -4.68 9.98
C ILE A 266 23.08 -5.78 11.06
N GLU A 267 23.92 -6.82 11.02
CA GLU A 267 23.83 -8.00 11.92
C GLU A 267 23.72 -7.67 13.43
N GLU A 268 24.19 -6.49 13.85
CA GLU A 268 24.19 -6.07 15.26
C GLU A 268 22.98 -5.21 15.69
N ASP A 269 22.07 -4.88 14.77
CA ASP A 269 20.92 -4.01 15.04
C ASP A 269 19.87 -4.73 15.90
N CYS A 270 19.31 -4.01 16.88
CA CYS A 270 18.20 -4.52 17.67
C CYS A 270 16.91 -4.37 16.86
N VAL A 271 16.33 -5.49 16.41
CA VAL A 271 15.12 -5.51 15.59
C VAL A 271 13.93 -5.91 16.44
N VAL A 272 12.84 -5.16 16.29
CA VAL A 272 11.53 -5.49 16.88
C VAL A 272 10.50 -5.46 15.76
N VAL A 273 9.80 -6.56 15.51
CA VAL A 273 8.74 -6.65 14.50
C VAL A 273 7.41 -6.82 15.21
N VAL A 274 6.45 -5.94 14.89
CA VAL A 274 5.10 -5.97 15.46
C VAL A 274 4.03 -5.91 14.40
N GLY A 275 2.88 -6.48 14.69
CA GLY A 275 1.65 -6.25 13.93
C GLY A 275 0.90 -7.53 13.61
N ASP A 276 -0.10 -7.41 12.75
CA ASP A 276 -1.03 -8.47 12.42
C ASP A 276 -0.55 -9.25 11.19
N PHE A 277 -0.12 -10.48 11.41
CA PHE A 277 0.37 -11.36 10.36
C PHE A 277 -0.76 -12.12 9.66
N ASN A 278 -1.95 -12.19 10.27
CA ASN A 278 -3.08 -13.00 9.80
C ASN A 278 -2.67 -14.41 9.32
N LEU A 279 -1.93 -15.14 10.15
CA LEU A 279 -1.51 -16.52 9.91
C LEU A 279 -2.19 -17.45 10.93
N PRO A 280 -3.51 -17.71 10.80
CA PRO A 280 -4.25 -18.54 11.76
C PRO A 280 -3.76 -19.99 11.82
N GLU A 281 -3.04 -20.45 10.80
CA GLU A 281 -2.47 -21.79 10.73
C GLU A 281 -1.24 -21.99 11.62
N LEU A 282 -0.60 -20.91 12.10
CA LEU A 282 0.61 -21.01 12.90
C LEU A 282 0.36 -21.71 14.23
N ARG A 283 1.21 -22.69 14.51
CA ARG A 283 1.31 -23.38 15.80
C ARG A 283 2.58 -22.94 16.49
N TRP A 284 2.53 -22.88 17.81
CA TRP A 284 3.64 -22.43 18.65
C TRP A 284 4.07 -23.56 19.58
N SER A 285 5.34 -23.55 19.99
CA SER A 285 5.91 -24.42 21.02
C SER A 285 5.19 -24.29 22.36
N GLU A 286 5.43 -25.21 23.30
CA GLU A 286 4.78 -25.18 24.63
C GLU A 286 5.08 -23.88 25.39
N ASP A 287 6.30 -23.34 25.24
CA ASP A 287 6.72 -22.03 25.76
C ASP A 287 6.23 -20.84 24.93
N GLN A 288 5.53 -21.10 23.81
CA GLN A 288 4.94 -20.16 22.87
C GLN A 288 5.88 -19.15 22.21
N SER A 289 7.20 -19.32 22.35
CA SER A 289 8.20 -18.39 21.83
C SER A 289 8.69 -18.76 20.44
N THR A 290 8.49 -20.00 19.97
CA THR A 290 8.94 -20.47 18.65
C THR A 290 7.79 -21.07 17.84
N PRO A 291 7.73 -20.85 16.52
CA PRO A 291 6.76 -21.51 15.67
C PRO A 291 7.12 -22.99 15.51
N ILE A 292 6.12 -23.87 15.52
CA ILE A 292 6.25 -25.26 15.11
C ILE A 292 5.83 -25.32 13.63
N SER A 293 6.65 -25.98 12.81
CA SER A 293 6.35 -26.18 11.38
C SER A 293 4.89 -26.63 11.17
N CYS A 294 4.17 -25.83 10.40
CA CYS A 294 2.79 -26.08 10.01
C CYS A 294 2.76 -26.53 8.56
N THR A 295 1.79 -27.37 8.20
CA THR A 295 1.61 -27.83 6.82
C THR A 295 1.13 -26.68 5.92
N GLY A 296 1.91 -26.34 4.89
CA GLY A 296 1.56 -25.34 3.87
C GLY A 296 2.67 -24.32 3.58
N GLN A 297 2.78 -23.89 2.32
CA GLN A 297 3.86 -23.03 1.80
C GLN A 297 4.05 -21.72 2.59
N THR A 298 2.97 -21.08 3.04
CA THR A 298 3.05 -19.81 3.80
C THR A 298 3.68 -20.00 5.19
N GLY A 299 3.32 -21.08 5.90
CA GLY A 299 3.86 -21.39 7.22
C GLY A 299 5.34 -21.77 7.17
N GLU A 300 5.76 -22.49 6.13
CA GLU A 300 7.17 -22.82 5.87
C GLU A 300 8.01 -21.55 5.67
N ILE A 301 7.56 -20.63 4.82
CA ILE A 301 8.24 -19.33 4.59
C ILE A 301 8.30 -18.50 5.87
N PHE A 302 7.23 -18.47 6.67
CA PHE A 302 7.25 -17.78 7.96
C PHE A 302 8.30 -18.37 8.91
N CYS A 303 8.39 -19.71 9.00
CA CYS A 303 9.38 -20.38 9.83
C CYS A 303 10.80 -20.06 9.36
N GLU A 304 11.08 -20.10 8.06
CA GLU A 304 12.39 -19.71 7.50
C GLU A 304 12.74 -18.27 7.89
N LEU A 305 11.84 -17.31 7.62
CA LEU A 305 11.99 -15.92 8.06
C LEU A 305 12.27 -15.80 9.56
N PHE A 306 11.53 -16.54 10.38
CA PHE A 306 11.67 -16.49 11.83
C PHE A 306 13.06 -16.96 12.29
N TYR A 307 13.54 -18.07 11.75
CA TYR A 307 14.83 -18.65 12.13
C TYR A 307 16.01 -17.89 11.53
N ASP A 308 15.94 -17.47 10.26
CA ASP A 308 17.02 -16.75 9.57
C ASP A 308 17.32 -15.38 10.20
N ASN A 309 16.32 -14.79 10.87
CA ASN A 309 16.44 -13.50 11.55
C ASN A 309 16.57 -13.63 13.08
N PHE A 310 16.78 -14.84 13.60
CA PHE A 310 16.94 -15.14 15.03
C PHE A 310 15.83 -14.57 15.91
N LEU A 311 14.59 -14.54 15.40
CA LEU A 311 13.48 -13.90 16.07
C LEU A 311 12.98 -14.75 17.26
N GLN A 312 12.41 -14.07 18.25
CA GLN A 312 11.70 -14.66 19.37
C GLN A 312 10.35 -13.99 19.52
N GLN A 313 9.29 -14.78 19.71
CA GLN A 313 7.95 -14.26 20.00
C GLN A 313 7.79 -13.96 21.49
N HIS A 314 7.17 -12.83 21.81
CA HIS A 314 6.98 -12.35 23.18
C HIS A 314 5.55 -12.38 23.69
N ILE A 315 4.55 -12.43 22.81
CA ILE A 315 3.15 -12.47 23.24
C ILE A 315 2.79 -13.87 23.71
N MET A 316 2.28 -13.96 24.93
CA MET A 316 1.72 -15.19 25.49
C MET A 316 0.21 -15.22 25.31
N GLY A 317 -0.33 -16.32 24.78
CA GLY A 317 -1.76 -16.53 24.57
C GLY A 317 -2.29 -16.01 23.23
N SER A 318 -3.61 -15.97 23.08
CA SER A 318 -4.28 -15.50 21.87
C SER A 318 -4.28 -13.97 21.79
N THR A 319 -4.20 -13.45 20.57
CA THR A 319 -4.37 -12.01 20.27
C THR A 319 -5.69 -11.72 19.55
N HIS A 320 -6.48 -12.75 19.27
CA HIS A 320 -7.80 -12.64 18.67
C HIS A 320 -8.86 -13.28 19.57
N SER A 321 -10.08 -12.74 19.56
CA SER A 321 -11.25 -13.19 20.32
C SER A 321 -11.62 -14.66 20.09
N TRP A 322 -11.27 -15.22 18.93
CA TRP A 322 -11.46 -16.65 18.59
C TRP A 322 -10.32 -17.57 19.03
N GLY A 323 -9.34 -17.08 19.80
CA GLY A 323 -8.27 -17.89 20.38
C GLY A 323 -7.01 -18.02 19.52
N ASN A 324 -6.95 -17.40 18.34
CA ASN A 324 -5.77 -17.40 17.48
C ASN A 324 -4.75 -16.33 17.92
N LYS A 325 -3.46 -16.56 17.62
CA LYS A 325 -2.38 -15.58 17.79
C LYS A 325 -2.03 -15.02 16.40
N LEU A 326 -2.70 -13.94 16.01
CA LEU A 326 -2.55 -13.29 14.69
C LEU A 326 -1.60 -12.10 14.78
N ASP A 327 -1.73 -11.28 15.82
CA ASP A 327 -0.78 -10.23 16.17
C ASP A 327 0.47 -10.81 16.85
N LEU A 328 1.64 -10.48 16.30
CA LEU A 328 2.93 -10.98 16.76
C LEU A 328 3.80 -9.83 17.27
N LEU A 329 4.61 -10.09 18.30
CA LEU A 329 5.71 -9.24 18.76
C LEU A 329 6.97 -10.07 18.73
N LEU A 330 7.79 -9.85 17.70
CA LEU A 330 9.02 -10.58 17.45
C LEU A 330 10.23 -9.69 17.73
N SER A 331 11.32 -10.25 18.24
CA SER A 331 12.61 -9.55 18.29
C SER A 331 13.79 -10.49 18.19
N ASN A 332 14.92 -10.01 17.66
CA ASN A 332 16.20 -10.74 17.75
C ASN A 332 16.92 -10.53 19.10
N HIS A 333 16.50 -9.54 19.89
CA HIS A 333 17.07 -9.18 21.19
C HIS A 333 16.00 -9.12 22.28
N SER A 334 15.72 -10.24 22.93
CA SER A 334 14.61 -10.34 23.90
C SER A 334 14.80 -9.49 25.16
N GLU A 335 16.03 -9.12 25.50
CA GLU A 335 16.36 -8.34 26.68
C GLU A 335 15.83 -6.89 26.66
N ILE A 336 15.55 -6.36 25.46
CA ILE A 336 15.02 -5.01 25.25
C ILE A 336 13.49 -4.95 25.37
N ILE A 337 12.78 -6.07 25.23
CA ILE A 337 11.33 -6.11 25.39
C ILE A 337 10.98 -6.32 26.87
N ARG A 338 10.03 -5.53 27.39
CA ARG A 338 9.59 -5.56 28.80
C ARG A 338 8.07 -5.43 28.91
N ASP A 339 7.54 -6.00 29.98
CA ASP A 339 6.14 -5.81 30.42
C ASP A 339 5.10 -6.04 29.31
N VAL A 340 5.24 -7.13 28.56
CA VAL A 340 4.28 -7.51 27.51
C VAL A 340 2.97 -7.95 28.15
N ARG A 341 1.86 -7.28 27.82
CA ARG A 341 0.54 -7.51 28.41
C ARG A 341 -0.53 -7.45 27.34
N ALA A 342 -1.42 -8.45 27.33
CA ALA A 342 -2.65 -8.41 26.58
C ALA A 342 -3.73 -7.68 27.39
N LEU A 343 -4.19 -6.55 26.89
CA LEU A 343 -5.19 -5.71 27.54
C LEU A 343 -6.58 -6.28 27.25
N SER A 344 -7.00 -7.26 28.07
CA SER A 344 -8.37 -7.79 28.05
C SER A 344 -9.29 -6.88 28.87
N ASP A 345 -9.73 -5.78 28.25
CA ASP A 345 -10.73 -4.88 28.83
C ASP A 345 -11.99 -4.87 27.94
N GLU A 346 -13.18 -4.95 28.54
CA GLU A 346 -14.47 -4.96 27.83
C GLU A 346 -14.78 -3.64 27.09
N GLN A 347 -13.87 -2.67 27.16
CA GLN A 347 -14.03 -1.31 26.64
C GLN A 347 -13.62 -1.14 25.17
N PHE A 348 -12.92 -2.10 24.57
CA PHE A 348 -12.50 -2.00 23.16
C PHE A 348 -13.44 -2.82 22.24
N PRO A 349 -14.18 -2.18 21.32
CA PRO A 349 -15.06 -2.87 20.37
C PRO A 349 -14.24 -3.48 19.21
N SER A 350 -13.29 -4.35 19.53
CA SER A 350 -12.37 -5.00 18.58
C SER A 350 -12.36 -6.51 18.83
N ASP A 351 -12.27 -7.28 17.75
CA ASP A 351 -12.02 -8.72 17.77
C ASP A 351 -10.54 -9.08 17.99
N HIS A 352 -9.63 -8.11 17.83
CA HIS A 352 -8.23 -8.18 18.25
C HIS A 352 -8.04 -7.63 19.68
N ILE A 353 -7.14 -8.27 20.43
CA ILE A 353 -6.78 -7.93 21.80
C ILE A 353 -5.57 -6.98 21.78
N PRO A 354 -5.68 -5.75 22.29
CA PRO A 354 -4.56 -4.81 22.31
C PRO A 354 -3.38 -5.36 23.12
N ILE A 355 -2.17 -5.19 22.59
CA ILE A 355 -0.93 -5.58 23.25
C ILE A 355 -0.15 -4.34 23.67
N GLU A 356 0.10 -4.22 24.97
CA GLU A 356 1.00 -3.23 25.55
C GLU A 356 2.37 -3.88 25.79
N PHE A 357 3.45 -3.19 25.45
CA PHE A 357 4.81 -3.61 25.76
C PHE A 357 5.74 -2.40 25.80
N PHE A 358 6.89 -2.56 26.43
CA PHE A 358 7.91 -1.54 26.53
C PHE A 358 9.19 -1.97 25.83
N VAL A 359 9.77 -1.06 25.05
CA VAL A 359 11.09 -1.22 24.45
C VAL A 359 12.09 -0.43 25.29
N LYS A 360 12.99 -1.15 25.95
CA LYS A 360 14.01 -0.57 26.82
C LYS A 360 15.07 0.12 25.98
N GLN A 361 15.15 1.44 26.12
CA GLN A 361 16.21 2.25 25.53
C GLN A 361 16.69 3.32 26.51
N THR A 362 17.99 3.61 26.49
CA THR A 362 18.62 4.51 27.47
C THR A 362 18.80 5.90 26.88
N PHE A 363 17.99 6.87 27.32
CA PHE A 363 18.06 8.26 26.84
C PHE A 363 18.73 9.20 27.85
N LYS A 364 19.38 10.27 27.37
CA LYS A 364 19.65 11.45 28.20
C LYS A 364 18.41 12.35 28.14
N ARG A 365 17.90 12.75 29.32
CA ARG A 365 16.67 13.55 29.44
C ARG A 365 16.88 14.95 28.85
N ALA A 366 15.99 15.39 27.95
CA ALA A 366 15.85 16.80 27.60
C ALA A 366 15.03 17.52 28.68
N TYR A 367 15.28 18.81 28.90
CA TYR A 367 14.65 19.62 29.95
C TYR A 367 13.12 19.72 29.79
N HIS A 368 12.40 19.80 30.91
CA HIS A 368 10.93 19.90 30.96
C HIS A 368 10.43 21.21 30.35
N ILE A 369 9.44 21.13 29.46
CA ILE A 369 8.68 22.28 28.93
C ILE A 369 7.26 22.20 29.50
N HIS A 370 6.80 23.29 30.13
CA HIS A 370 5.43 23.41 30.64
C HIS A 370 4.43 23.46 29.48
N ARG A 371 3.42 22.57 29.49
CA ARG A 371 2.31 22.57 28.54
C ARG A 371 1.10 23.26 29.17
N GLY A 372 0.48 24.19 28.44
CA GLY A 372 -0.86 24.70 28.72
C GLY A 372 -1.81 24.24 27.61
N VAL A 373 -3.00 23.77 27.96
CA VAL A 373 -4.06 23.37 27.02
C VAL A 373 -5.18 24.40 27.17
N TYR A 374 -5.57 25.04 26.07
CA TYR A 374 -6.69 25.99 26.05
C TYR A 374 -7.85 25.42 25.23
N ASP A 375 -9.03 25.44 25.84
CA ASP A 375 -10.31 25.08 25.20
C ASP A 375 -11.03 26.36 24.77
N PHE A 376 -11.12 26.57 23.46
CA PHE A 376 -11.75 27.75 22.87
C PHE A 376 -13.28 27.74 22.90
N GLN A 377 -13.92 26.64 23.33
CA GLN A 377 -15.39 26.63 23.52
C GLN A 377 -15.80 27.27 24.86
N THR A 378 -14.90 27.39 25.82
CA THR A 378 -15.22 27.78 27.20
C THR A 378 -14.55 29.06 27.69
N THR A 379 -13.70 29.69 26.88
CA THR A 379 -12.94 30.89 27.31
C THR A 379 -13.64 32.19 26.83
N PRO A 380 -14.18 33.03 27.73
CA PRO A 380 -14.82 34.28 27.33
C PRO A 380 -13.77 35.34 26.97
N ASN A 381 -13.90 35.89 25.75
CA ASN A 381 -13.33 37.15 25.24
C ASN A 381 -12.00 37.64 25.85
N LEU A 382 -10.90 37.49 25.09
CA LEU A 382 -9.67 38.26 25.32
C LEU A 382 -9.81 39.69 24.76
N PRO A 383 -9.24 40.72 25.43
CA PRO A 383 -9.42 42.11 25.04
C PRO A 383 -8.61 42.46 23.80
N SER A 384 -9.20 43.27 22.93
CA SER A 384 -8.55 43.91 21.81
C SER A 384 -7.64 45.05 22.27
N GLU A 385 -6.34 44.81 22.39
CA GLU A 385 -5.33 45.88 22.36
C GLU A 385 -4.17 45.45 21.46
N ILE A 386 -4.21 45.93 20.22
CA ILE A 386 -3.03 46.13 19.39
C ILE A 386 -2.71 47.61 19.53
N SER A 387 -1.59 47.94 20.16
CA SER A 387 -0.99 49.26 20.10
C SER A 387 0.38 49.14 19.41
N ASP A 388 0.42 49.68 18.20
CA ASP A 388 1.51 50.15 17.33
C ASP A 388 2.94 49.62 17.52
#